data_AF-X0UPK3-F1
#
_entry.id   AF-X0UPK3-F1
#
_cell.length_a   1.000
_cell.length_b   1.000
_cell.length_c   1.000
_cell.angle_alpha   90.00
_cell.angle_beta   90.00
_cell.angle_gamma   90.00
#
_symmetry.space_group_name_H-M   'P 1'
#
loop_
_entity.id
_entity.type
_entity.pdbx_description
1 polymer ?
#
loop_
_entity_poly.entity_id
_entity_poly.type
_entity_poly.pdbx_seq_one_letter_code
_entity_poly.pdbx_strand_id
1 'polypeptide(L)'
;RSKLETITRGKKKDEIAHLVEEYEERLKNEVKLIKEMGFEGYFLIVWDLIKMAKDSNIPVGPGRGSVAGSLLAYCLGITDIDPLEYDLLFERFLNPERISLPDIDIDFCGRRRDEVLDYVKEKYGGETNVCQIITFGTMAARQSVRDVGRALEIPLPEVDKIAKMIPPFGPDATIEGALKKISQLKDLRDKDAKIAHLLSVAQKLEGQVRHPSIHAAGIVIAPKPLVKFMPLYQSAKGEITTQFPMQDIEAIGLLKMDLLGLRNLTVI
;
A
#
# COMPACT_ATOMS: atom_id res chain seq x y z
N ARG A 1 -21.60 15.13 13.74
CA ARG A 1 -22.31 16.28 14.35
C ARG A 1 -21.33 17.30 14.95
N SER A 2 -20.38 16.93 15.81
CA SER A 2 -19.54 17.92 16.50
C SER A 2 -18.70 18.82 15.57
N LYS A 3 -18.12 18.32 14.47
CA LYS A 3 -17.35 19.17 13.51
C LYS A 3 -18.23 20.16 12.73
N LEU A 4 -19.38 19.73 12.20
CA LEU A 4 -20.34 20.62 11.50
C LEU A 4 -20.87 21.73 12.42
N GLU A 5 -21.15 21.40 13.68
CA GLU A 5 -21.52 22.38 14.70
C GLU A 5 -20.37 23.32 15.07
N THR A 6 -19.11 22.91 14.86
CA THR A 6 -17.92 23.73 15.13
C THR A 6 -17.60 24.67 13.96
N ILE A 7 -17.79 24.25 12.71
CA ILE A 7 -17.64 25.11 11.51
C ILE A 7 -18.58 26.32 11.59
N THR A 8 -19.74 26.15 12.22
CA THR A 8 -20.79 27.15 12.37
C THR A 8 -20.70 27.97 13.67
N ARG A 9 -20.09 27.42 14.73
CA ARG A 9 -19.82 28.13 16.00
C ARG A 9 -18.46 28.82 15.96
N GLY A 10 -18.42 30.04 15.43
CA GLY A 10 -17.27 30.95 15.67
C GLY A 10 -16.90 31.87 14.51
N LYS A 11 -17.35 31.59 13.29
CA LYS A 11 -17.13 32.45 12.12
C LYS A 11 -18.25 33.50 12.00
N LYS A 12 -17.90 34.76 11.70
CA LYS A 12 -18.90 35.76 11.30
C LYS A 12 -19.56 35.30 10.00
N LYS A 13 -20.83 35.68 9.78
CA LYS A 13 -21.61 35.29 8.58
C LYS A 13 -20.90 35.63 7.25
N ASP A 14 -19.99 36.61 7.28
CA ASP A 14 -19.19 37.08 6.13
C ASP A 14 -17.86 36.31 5.92
N GLU A 15 -17.49 35.40 6.83
CA GLU A 15 -16.28 34.55 6.76
C GLU A 15 -16.59 33.07 6.45
N ILE A 16 -17.87 32.75 6.26
CA ILE A 16 -18.34 31.41 5.95
C ILE A 16 -18.44 31.32 4.42
N ALA A 17 -17.51 30.59 3.80
CA ALA A 17 -17.47 30.41 2.34
C ALA A 17 -18.70 29.67 1.79
N HIS A 18 -19.37 28.84 2.59
CA HIS A 18 -20.49 27.99 2.17
C HIS A 18 -21.60 27.92 3.24
N LEU A 19 -22.86 28.02 2.83
CA LEU A 19 -23.99 27.93 3.76
C LEU A 19 -24.08 26.55 4.42
N VAL A 20 -24.61 26.48 5.64
CA VAL A 20 -24.81 25.21 6.37
C VAL A 20 -25.63 24.20 5.56
N GLU A 21 -26.59 24.72 4.80
CA GLU A 21 -27.46 23.96 3.91
C GLU A 21 -26.65 23.21 2.83
N GLU A 22 -25.59 23.80 2.28
CA GLU A 22 -24.72 23.17 1.29
C GLU A 22 -23.94 21.99 1.89
N TYR A 23 -23.43 22.14 3.12
CA TYR A 23 -22.78 21.05 3.85
C TYR A 23 -23.74 19.91 4.15
N GLU A 24 -24.97 20.23 4.59
CA GLU A 24 -25.97 19.20 4.85
C GLU A 24 -26.38 18.44 3.60
N GLU A 25 -26.58 19.15 2.49
CA GLU A 25 -26.94 18.55 1.21
C GLU A 25 -25.82 17.64 0.70
N ARG A 26 -24.58 18.15 0.70
CA ARG A 26 -23.40 17.35 0.31
C ARG A 26 -23.27 16.10 1.16
N LEU A 27 -23.38 16.22 2.48
CA LEU A 27 -23.27 15.08 3.39
C LEU A 27 -24.39 14.06 3.17
N LYS A 28 -25.65 14.51 2.97
CA LYS A 28 -26.78 13.62 2.68
C LYS A 28 -26.54 12.84 1.39
N ASN A 29 -26.04 13.48 0.34
CA ASN A 29 -25.74 12.85 -0.94
C ASN A 29 -24.59 11.84 -0.82
N GLU A 30 -23.48 12.21 -0.15
CA GLU A 30 -22.35 11.30 0.08
C GLU A 30 -22.76 10.06 0.89
N VAL A 31 -23.47 10.26 2.02
CA VAL A 31 -23.93 9.16 2.89
C VAL A 31 -24.88 8.23 2.14
N LYS A 32 -25.76 8.77 1.30
CA LYS A 32 -26.66 7.97 0.48
C LYS A 32 -25.87 7.10 -0.49
N LEU A 33 -24.95 7.70 -1.25
CA LEU A 33 -24.15 6.95 -2.23
C LEU A 33 -23.29 5.87 -1.57
N ILE A 34 -22.64 6.17 -0.45
CA ILE A 34 -21.79 5.21 0.28
C ILE A 34 -22.60 3.99 0.75
N LYS A 35 -23.83 4.20 1.22
CA LYS A 35 -24.74 3.12 1.60
C LYS A 35 -25.23 2.32 0.40
N GLU A 36 -25.56 2.99 -0.70
CA GLU A 36 -26.00 2.31 -1.93
C GLU A 36 -24.90 1.42 -2.50
N MET A 37 -23.63 1.83 -2.35
CA MET A 37 -22.47 1.05 -2.77
C MET A 37 -21.96 0.04 -1.72
N GLY A 38 -22.50 0.05 -0.49
CA GLY A 38 -22.13 -0.88 0.57
C GLY A 38 -20.78 -0.61 1.25
N PHE A 39 -20.30 0.63 1.23
CA PHE A 39 -18.98 1.00 1.79
C PHE A 39 -19.05 1.58 3.21
N GLU A 40 -20.21 1.57 3.87
CA GLU A 40 -20.38 2.09 5.22
C GLU A 40 -19.48 1.37 6.24
N GLY A 41 -19.34 0.05 6.12
CA GLY A 41 -18.47 -0.74 7.01
C GLY A 41 -17.01 -0.34 6.87
N TYR A 42 -16.56 -0.05 5.64
CA TYR A 42 -15.19 0.37 5.38
C TYR A 42 -14.87 1.72 6.02
N PHE A 43 -15.74 2.72 5.84
CA PHE A 43 -15.60 4.02 6.48
C PHE A 43 -15.57 3.94 8.01
N LEU A 44 -16.39 3.06 8.59
CA LEU A 44 -16.42 2.87 10.04
C LEU A 44 -15.18 2.17 10.58
N ILE A 45 -14.64 1.18 9.87
CA ILE A 45 -13.36 0.54 10.22
C ILE A 45 -12.24 1.58 10.19
N VAL A 46 -12.13 2.32 9.10
CA VAL A 46 -11.15 3.41 8.93
C VAL A 46 -11.25 4.45 10.06
N TRP A 47 -12.46 4.94 10.32
CA TRP A 47 -12.72 5.90 11.39
C TRP A 47 -12.25 5.37 12.75
N ASP A 48 -12.56 4.11 13.04
CA ASP A 48 -12.23 3.47 14.30
C ASP A 48 -10.71 3.35 14.51
N LEU A 49 -9.96 2.97 13.47
CA LEU A 49 -8.49 2.92 13.52
C LEU A 49 -7.88 4.30 13.76
N ILE A 50 -8.35 5.32 13.05
CA ILE A 50 -7.86 6.69 13.19
C ILE A 50 -8.18 7.22 14.59
N LYS A 51 -9.39 6.97 15.08
CA LYS A 51 -9.81 7.36 16.42
C LYS A 51 -8.93 6.71 17.47
N MET A 52 -8.74 5.39 17.41
CA MET A 52 -7.87 4.67 18.34
C MET A 52 -6.44 5.20 18.31
N ALA A 53 -5.88 5.43 17.12
CA ALA A 53 -4.55 5.98 16.96
C ALA A 53 -4.44 7.37 17.61
N LYS A 54 -5.39 8.27 17.36
CA LYS A 54 -5.45 9.60 17.98
C LYS A 54 -5.59 9.51 19.51
N ASP A 55 -6.49 8.67 20.02
CA ASP A 55 -6.71 8.44 21.46
C ASP A 55 -5.46 7.87 22.15
N SER A 56 -4.66 7.07 21.42
CA SER A 56 -3.39 6.48 21.88
C SER A 56 -2.17 7.34 21.58
N ASN A 57 -2.37 8.59 21.14
CA ASN A 57 -1.33 9.55 20.77
C ASN A 57 -0.34 9.01 19.72
N ILE A 58 -0.84 8.20 18.79
CA ILE A 58 -0.13 7.72 17.59
C ILE A 58 -0.38 8.74 16.47
N PRO A 59 0.66 9.39 15.93
CA PRO A 59 0.50 10.29 14.80
C PRO A 59 -0.10 9.58 13.59
N VAL A 60 -1.15 10.19 13.04
CA VAL A 60 -1.83 9.77 11.81
C VAL A 60 -1.62 10.86 10.76
N GLY A 61 -1.37 10.47 9.52
CA GLY A 61 -1.28 11.41 8.42
C GLY A 61 -2.62 12.07 8.10
N PRO A 62 -2.63 13.17 7.36
CA PRO A 62 -3.84 13.95 7.07
C PRO A 62 -4.87 13.25 6.17
N GLY A 63 -4.61 11.98 5.80
CA GLY A 63 -5.24 11.30 4.68
C GLY A 63 -4.73 11.86 3.35
N ARG A 64 -4.55 11.02 2.34
CA ARG A 64 -4.10 11.46 1.01
C ARG A 64 -4.87 10.78 -0.11
N GLY A 65 -4.67 11.30 -1.32
CA GLY A 65 -5.40 10.83 -2.50
C GLY A 65 -6.77 11.48 -2.60
N SER A 66 -7.70 10.81 -3.26
CA SER A 66 -9.02 11.37 -3.56
C SER A 66 -9.93 11.49 -2.34
N VAL A 67 -9.65 10.77 -1.24
CA VAL A 67 -10.46 10.80 0.01
C VAL A 67 -10.67 12.22 0.58
N ALA A 68 -9.73 13.14 0.32
CA ALA A 68 -9.86 14.54 0.72
C ALA A 68 -11.10 15.24 0.15
N GLY A 69 -11.70 14.74 -0.94
CA GLY A 69 -12.94 15.25 -1.51
C GLY A 69 -14.23 14.82 -0.80
N SER A 70 -14.15 13.94 0.20
CA SER A 70 -15.32 13.49 0.97
C SER A 70 -15.55 14.32 2.22
N LEU A 71 -16.72 14.95 2.30
CA LEU A 71 -17.18 15.67 3.47
C LEU A 71 -17.47 14.72 4.64
N LEU A 72 -17.93 13.49 4.35
CA LEU A 72 -18.08 12.46 5.37
C LEU A 72 -16.73 12.12 6.02
N ALA A 73 -15.68 11.94 5.22
CA ALA A 73 -14.33 11.66 5.73
C ALA A 73 -13.82 12.78 6.65
N TYR A 74 -14.03 14.04 6.25
CA TYR A 74 -13.70 15.21 7.08
C TYR A 74 -14.48 15.22 8.41
N CYS A 75 -15.80 14.94 8.35
CA CYS A 75 -16.68 14.89 9.52
C CYS A 75 -16.30 13.77 10.51
N LEU A 76 -15.84 12.63 10.00
CA LEU A 76 -15.34 11.52 10.81
C LEU A 76 -13.92 11.79 11.35
N GLY A 77 -13.23 12.83 10.86
CA GLY A 77 -11.85 13.12 11.24
C GLY A 77 -10.85 12.16 10.60
N ILE A 78 -11.24 11.52 9.49
CA ILE A 78 -10.38 10.74 8.62
C ILE A 78 -9.46 11.66 7.84
N THR A 79 -10.01 12.76 7.34
CA THR A 79 -9.27 13.87 6.72
C THR A 79 -9.37 15.12 7.58
N ASP A 80 -8.36 15.97 7.45
CA ASP A 80 -8.31 17.27 8.15
C ASP A 80 -8.60 18.46 7.22
N ILE A 81 -8.88 18.20 5.93
CA ILE A 81 -9.19 19.20 4.91
C ILE A 81 -10.71 19.30 4.72
N ASP A 82 -11.24 20.52 4.72
CA ASP A 82 -12.64 20.79 4.37
C ASP A 82 -12.82 20.77 2.84
N PRO A 83 -13.55 19.81 2.26
CA PRO A 83 -13.66 19.70 0.81
C PRO A 83 -14.43 20.84 0.16
N LEU A 84 -15.39 21.48 0.86
CA LEU A 84 -16.15 22.56 0.25
C LEU A 84 -15.30 23.83 0.16
N GLU A 85 -14.54 24.16 1.21
CA GLU A 85 -13.63 25.32 1.22
C GLU A 85 -12.59 25.32 0.07
N TYR A 86 -12.21 24.14 -0.41
CA TYR A 86 -11.22 23.95 -1.48
C TYR A 86 -11.81 23.41 -2.79
N ASP A 87 -13.14 23.45 -2.96
CA ASP A 87 -13.84 22.97 -4.16
C ASP A 87 -13.46 21.53 -4.58
N LEU A 88 -13.26 20.64 -3.60
CA LEU A 88 -12.89 19.26 -3.82
C LEU A 88 -14.12 18.39 -4.17
N LEU A 89 -13.99 17.67 -5.28
CA LEU A 89 -15.06 16.83 -5.81
C LEU A 89 -15.05 15.42 -5.18
N PHE A 90 -16.21 14.97 -4.69
CA PHE A 90 -16.40 13.66 -4.09
C PHE A 90 -16.38 12.55 -5.15
N GLU A 91 -16.83 12.86 -6.36
CA GLU A 91 -16.91 11.94 -7.50
C GLU A 91 -15.52 11.48 -7.96
N ARG A 92 -14.46 12.22 -7.63
CA ARG A 92 -13.07 11.78 -7.83
C ARG A 92 -12.66 10.67 -6.87
N PHE A 93 -13.30 10.62 -5.69
CA PHE A 93 -13.10 9.57 -4.71
C PHE A 93 -13.99 8.37 -4.99
N LEU A 94 -15.28 8.60 -5.13
CA LEU A 94 -16.27 7.56 -5.33
C LEU A 94 -17.20 7.93 -6.47
N ASN A 95 -17.12 7.17 -7.57
CA ASN A 95 -17.95 7.39 -8.75
C ASN A 95 -18.94 6.22 -8.91
N PRO A 96 -20.25 6.46 -8.94
CA PRO A 96 -21.25 5.41 -9.16
C PRO A 96 -21.10 4.70 -10.51
N GLU A 97 -20.60 5.39 -11.54
CA GLU A 97 -20.39 4.81 -12.88
C GLU A 97 -19.15 3.89 -12.93
N ARG A 98 -18.27 3.96 -11.92
CA ARG A 98 -17.07 3.14 -11.79
C ARG A 98 -17.08 2.44 -10.44
N ILE A 99 -17.60 1.21 -10.43
CA ILE A 99 -17.55 0.33 -9.25
C ILE A 99 -16.09 -0.15 -9.08
N SER A 100 -15.29 0.69 -8.44
CA SER A 100 -13.97 0.34 -7.90
C SER A 100 -14.01 0.48 -6.39
N LEU A 101 -13.27 -0.38 -5.68
CA LEU A 101 -13.10 -0.24 -4.24
C LEU A 101 -12.48 1.14 -3.94
N PRO A 102 -13.10 1.96 -3.07
CA PRO A 102 -12.51 3.22 -2.66
C PRO A 102 -11.24 2.93 -1.87
N ASP A 103 -10.11 3.48 -2.30
CA ASP A 103 -8.84 3.33 -1.58
C ASP A 103 -8.65 4.51 -0.63
N ILE A 104 -8.87 4.28 0.66
CA ILE A 104 -8.56 5.26 1.71
C ILE A 104 -7.16 4.93 2.24
N ASP A 105 -6.17 5.58 1.63
CA ASP A 105 -4.77 5.53 2.06
C ASP A 105 -4.60 6.29 3.39
N ILE A 106 -4.28 5.56 4.46
CA ILE A 106 -4.04 6.16 5.78
C ILE A 106 -2.61 5.88 6.20
N ASP A 107 -1.91 6.97 6.51
CA ASP A 107 -0.55 6.90 7.02
C ASP A 107 -0.55 6.88 8.53
N PHE A 108 0.23 5.96 9.10
CA PHE A 108 0.49 5.89 10.52
C PHE A 108 1.97 6.12 10.80
N CYS A 109 2.29 6.51 12.03
CA CYS A 109 3.68 6.56 12.48
C CYS A 109 4.32 5.16 12.36
N GLY A 110 5.36 5.04 11.53
CA GLY A 110 6.00 3.75 11.24
C GLY A 110 6.57 3.03 12.47
N ARG A 111 6.93 3.75 13.54
CA ARG A 111 7.44 3.16 14.79
C ARG A 111 6.36 2.50 15.64
N ARG A 112 5.10 2.93 15.52
CA ARG A 112 3.96 2.47 16.33
C ARG A 112 2.91 1.75 15.48
N ARG A 113 3.29 1.31 14.27
CA ARG A 113 2.42 0.59 13.35
C ARG A 113 1.96 -0.75 13.93
N ASP A 114 2.84 -1.44 14.64
CA ASP A 114 2.53 -2.75 15.21
C ASP A 114 1.43 -2.65 16.27
N GLU A 115 1.37 -1.55 17.04
CA GLU A 115 0.27 -1.29 17.98
C GLU A 115 -1.09 -1.15 17.27
N VAL A 116 -1.11 -0.53 16.08
CA VAL A 116 -2.32 -0.42 15.27
C VAL A 116 -2.73 -1.79 14.74
N LEU A 117 -1.76 -2.60 14.29
CA LEU A 117 -2.01 -3.96 13.83
C LEU A 117 -2.57 -4.85 14.95
N ASP A 118 -2.00 -4.78 16.14
CA ASP A 118 -2.44 -5.54 17.31
C ASP A 118 -3.86 -5.16 17.71
N TYR A 119 -4.20 -3.87 17.69
CA TYR A 119 -5.57 -3.40 17.90
C TYR A 119 -6.54 -3.96 16.85
N VAL A 120 -6.17 -3.92 15.56
CA VAL A 120 -7.01 -4.47 14.48
C VAL A 120 -7.25 -5.96 14.72
N LYS A 121 -6.19 -6.71 15.06
CA LYS A 121 -6.31 -8.14 15.37
C LYS A 121 -7.25 -8.34 16.56
N GLU A 122 -7.06 -7.65 17.67
CA GLU A 122 -7.91 -7.80 18.86
C GLU A 122 -9.39 -7.54 18.54
N LYS A 123 -9.67 -6.49 17.77
CA LYS A 123 -11.03 -6.05 17.50
C LYS A 123 -11.77 -6.89 16.46
N TYR A 124 -11.08 -7.32 15.40
CA TYR A 124 -11.73 -7.90 14.22
C TYR A 124 -11.59 -9.43 14.13
N GLY A 125 -11.43 -10.11 15.27
CA GLY A 125 -11.48 -11.57 15.34
C GLY A 125 -10.11 -12.24 15.26
N GLY A 126 -9.06 -11.57 15.71
CA GLY A 126 -7.71 -12.11 15.89
C GLY A 126 -7.03 -12.52 14.59
N GLU A 127 -6.02 -13.35 14.73
CA GLU A 127 -5.21 -13.87 13.61
C GLU A 127 -5.99 -14.82 12.70
N THR A 128 -7.21 -15.23 13.10
CA THR A 128 -8.08 -16.04 12.22
C THR A 128 -8.74 -15.19 11.14
N ASN A 129 -9.00 -13.92 11.42
CA ASN A 129 -9.77 -13.02 10.55
C ASN A 129 -8.93 -11.87 9.97
N VAL A 130 -7.78 -11.58 10.59
CA VAL A 130 -6.87 -10.50 10.20
C VAL A 130 -5.47 -11.06 9.98
N CYS A 131 -4.87 -10.76 8.83
CA CYS A 131 -3.46 -11.07 8.59
C CYS A 131 -2.83 -10.04 7.64
N GLN A 132 -1.51 -10.10 7.50
CA GLN A 132 -0.79 -9.27 6.55
C GLN A 132 -0.87 -9.86 5.14
N ILE A 133 -0.75 -9.00 4.14
CA ILE A 133 -0.76 -9.40 2.74
C ILE A 133 0.64 -9.87 2.34
N ILE A 134 0.73 -10.96 1.57
CA ILE A 134 2.01 -11.43 1.01
C ILE A 134 2.45 -10.55 -0.15
N THR A 135 3.76 -10.44 -0.30
CA THR A 135 4.39 -9.91 -1.50
C THR A 135 5.49 -10.87 -1.95
N PHE A 136 5.97 -10.71 -3.17
CA PHE A 136 6.96 -11.61 -3.75
C PHE A 136 8.21 -10.83 -4.13
N GLY A 137 9.35 -11.23 -3.56
CA GLY A 137 10.64 -10.73 -4.00
C GLY A 137 10.96 -11.36 -5.35
N THR A 138 11.18 -10.53 -6.37
CA THR A 138 11.59 -10.98 -7.71
C THR A 138 13.11 -10.93 -7.87
N MET A 139 13.64 -11.70 -8.83
CA MET A 139 15.05 -11.68 -9.18
C MET A 139 15.35 -10.47 -10.08
N ALA A 140 15.75 -9.35 -9.47
CA ALA A 140 16.28 -8.22 -10.23
C ALA A 140 17.60 -8.60 -10.91
N ALA A 141 17.95 -7.95 -12.03
CA ALA A 141 19.13 -8.24 -12.86
C ALA A 141 20.40 -8.61 -12.08
N ARG A 142 20.82 -7.74 -11.14
CA ARG A 142 22.00 -7.96 -10.29
C ARG A 142 21.89 -9.22 -9.44
N GLN A 143 20.70 -9.47 -8.89
CA GLN A 143 20.44 -10.63 -8.05
C GLN A 143 20.41 -11.91 -8.89
N SER A 144 19.83 -11.87 -10.09
CA SER A 144 19.87 -12.97 -11.06
C SER A 144 21.28 -13.38 -11.40
N VAL A 145 22.16 -12.42 -11.71
CA VAL A 145 23.58 -12.70 -11.98
C VAL A 145 24.27 -13.33 -10.77
N ARG A 146 24.00 -12.85 -9.56
CA ARG A 146 24.59 -13.41 -8.32
C ARG A 146 24.15 -14.85 -8.05
N ASP A 147 22.86 -15.11 -8.15
CA ASP A 147 22.30 -16.43 -7.85
C ASP A 147 22.72 -17.47 -8.90
N VAL A 148 22.70 -17.11 -10.18
CA VAL A 148 23.19 -17.99 -11.26
C VAL A 148 24.69 -18.21 -11.15
N GLY A 149 25.48 -17.16 -10.90
CA GLY A 149 26.93 -17.27 -10.76
C GLY A 149 27.32 -18.21 -9.63
N ARG A 150 26.60 -18.16 -8.51
CA ARG A 150 26.78 -19.12 -7.40
C ARG A 150 26.42 -20.55 -7.81
N ALA A 151 25.32 -20.76 -8.54
CA ALA A 151 24.90 -22.08 -9.00
C ALA A 151 25.85 -22.70 -10.04
N LEU A 152 26.48 -21.85 -10.86
CA LEU A 152 27.51 -22.23 -11.84
C LEU A 152 28.93 -22.30 -11.23
N GLU A 153 29.05 -22.19 -9.90
CA GLU A 153 30.32 -22.25 -9.17
C GLU A 153 31.38 -21.26 -9.70
N ILE A 154 30.92 -20.07 -10.12
CA ILE A 154 31.79 -18.96 -10.50
C ILE A 154 32.26 -18.26 -9.23
N PRO A 155 33.56 -17.94 -9.08
CA PRO A 155 34.07 -17.25 -7.91
C PRO A 155 33.25 -15.98 -7.59
N LEU A 156 32.73 -15.88 -6.37
CA LEU A 156 31.84 -14.77 -5.95
C LEU A 156 32.42 -13.36 -6.22
N PRO A 157 33.74 -13.09 -6.08
CA PRO A 157 34.31 -11.79 -6.43
C PRO A 157 34.14 -11.43 -7.90
N GLU A 158 34.22 -12.42 -8.79
CA GLU A 158 34.03 -12.24 -10.23
C GLU A 158 32.56 -11.96 -10.56
N VAL A 159 31.66 -12.74 -9.97
CA VAL A 159 30.21 -12.55 -10.09
C VAL A 159 29.78 -11.17 -9.57
N ASP A 160 30.32 -10.75 -8.43
CA ASP A 160 30.05 -9.43 -7.84
C ASP A 160 30.53 -8.29 -8.75
N LYS A 161 31.70 -8.44 -9.39
CA LYS A 161 32.22 -7.49 -10.36
C LYS A 161 31.27 -7.33 -11.54
N ILE A 162 30.78 -8.43 -12.11
CA ILE A 162 29.82 -8.43 -13.24
C ILE A 162 28.49 -7.80 -12.79
N ALA A 163 27.94 -8.23 -11.65
CA ALA A 163 26.67 -7.71 -11.14
C ALA A 163 26.73 -6.20 -10.84
N LYS A 164 27.87 -5.68 -10.36
CA LYS A 164 28.05 -4.24 -10.11
C LYS A 164 28.09 -3.40 -11.38
N MET A 165 28.42 -3.97 -12.53
CA MET A 165 28.37 -3.26 -13.83
C MET A 165 26.94 -2.91 -14.21
N ILE A 166 25.96 -3.76 -13.90
CA ILE A 166 24.55 -3.50 -14.21
C ILE A 166 24.08 -2.31 -13.35
N PRO A 167 23.46 -1.25 -13.90
CA PRO A 167 22.91 -0.14 -13.12
C PRO A 167 21.86 -0.59 -12.09
N PRO A 168 21.76 0.05 -10.92
CA PRO A 168 20.80 -0.36 -9.89
C PRO A 168 19.35 0.06 -10.20
N PHE A 169 19.15 1.13 -10.97
CA PHE A 169 17.84 1.72 -11.26
C PHE A 169 17.80 2.29 -12.67
N GLY A 170 16.59 2.49 -13.19
CA GLY A 170 16.34 3.07 -14.51
C GLY A 170 16.11 2.03 -15.61
N PRO A 171 15.90 2.48 -16.85
CA PRO A 171 15.61 1.60 -17.99
C PRO A 171 16.76 0.62 -18.30
N ASP A 172 17.98 0.98 -17.89
CA ASP A 172 19.19 0.16 -18.09
C ASP A 172 19.45 -0.83 -16.94
N ALA A 173 18.57 -0.92 -15.94
CA ALA A 173 18.72 -1.81 -14.79
C ALA A 173 18.42 -3.29 -15.10
N THR A 174 18.19 -3.62 -16.38
CA THR A 174 18.02 -4.99 -16.86
C THR A 174 19.33 -5.54 -17.43
N ILE A 175 19.46 -6.87 -17.50
CA ILE A 175 20.64 -7.51 -18.12
C ILE A 175 20.76 -7.09 -19.58
N GLU A 176 19.65 -7.04 -20.31
CA GLU A 176 19.63 -6.60 -21.70
C GLU A 176 20.02 -5.12 -21.87
N GLY A 177 19.47 -4.24 -21.03
CA GLY A 177 19.78 -2.81 -21.04
C GLY A 177 21.27 -2.56 -20.74
N ALA A 178 21.81 -3.23 -19.73
CA ALA A 178 23.22 -3.15 -19.38
C ALA A 178 24.13 -3.63 -20.53
N LEU A 179 23.77 -4.71 -21.23
CA LEU A 179 24.54 -5.21 -22.39
C LEU A 179 24.53 -4.25 -23.59
N LYS A 180 23.46 -3.46 -23.77
CA LYS A 180 23.38 -2.44 -24.83
C LYS A 180 24.24 -1.22 -24.52
N LYS A 181 24.29 -0.79 -23.25
CA LYS A 181 24.91 0.48 -22.84
C LYS A 181 26.36 0.34 -22.37
N ILE A 182 26.73 -0.79 -21.79
CA ILE A 182 28.02 -0.99 -21.13
C ILE A 182 28.90 -1.86 -22.00
N SER A 183 29.76 -1.22 -22.81
CA SER A 183 30.71 -1.89 -23.70
C SER A 183 31.57 -2.90 -22.97
N GLN A 184 32.04 -2.59 -21.76
CA GLN A 184 32.86 -3.50 -20.96
C GLN A 184 32.12 -4.81 -20.61
N LEU A 185 30.82 -4.76 -20.30
CA LEU A 185 30.04 -5.95 -19.99
C LEU A 185 29.82 -6.80 -21.24
N LYS A 186 29.59 -6.14 -22.39
CA LYS A 186 29.50 -6.80 -23.69
C LYS A 186 30.81 -7.49 -24.08
N ASP A 187 31.95 -6.81 -23.91
CA ASP A 187 33.26 -7.38 -24.21
C ASP A 187 33.56 -8.60 -23.34
N LEU A 188 33.19 -8.58 -22.06
CA LEU A 188 33.34 -9.74 -21.16
C LEU A 188 32.47 -10.91 -21.62
N ARG A 189 31.22 -10.64 -21.99
CA ARG A 189 30.31 -11.65 -22.55
C ARG A 189 30.88 -12.26 -23.84
N ASP A 190 31.45 -11.44 -24.72
CA ASP A 190 31.90 -11.89 -26.04
C ASP A 190 33.26 -12.62 -25.98
N LYS A 191 34.10 -12.33 -24.98
CA LYS A 191 35.44 -12.94 -24.80
C LYS A 191 35.44 -14.18 -23.91
N ASP A 192 34.51 -14.29 -22.97
CA ASP A 192 34.47 -15.37 -21.99
C ASP A 192 33.18 -16.17 -22.10
N ALA A 193 33.30 -17.41 -22.57
CA ALA A 193 32.17 -18.33 -22.73
C ALA A 193 31.45 -18.64 -21.40
N LYS A 194 32.16 -18.62 -20.27
CA LYS A 194 31.57 -18.84 -18.94
C LYS A 194 30.70 -17.65 -18.54
N ILE A 195 31.16 -16.43 -18.79
CA ILE A 195 30.38 -15.20 -18.56
C ILE A 195 29.19 -15.11 -19.53
N ALA A 196 29.38 -15.50 -20.80
CA ALA A 196 28.29 -15.59 -21.77
C ALA A 196 27.16 -16.51 -21.28
N HIS A 197 27.53 -17.70 -20.80
CA HIS A 197 26.57 -18.66 -20.27
C HIS A 197 25.87 -18.14 -19.01
N LEU A 198 26.63 -17.57 -18.07
CA LEU A 198 26.09 -16.90 -16.87
C LEU A 198 25.01 -15.88 -17.21
N LEU A 199 25.32 -14.94 -18.10
CA LEU A 199 24.40 -13.85 -18.45
C LEU A 199 23.18 -14.36 -19.22
N SER A 200 23.35 -15.36 -20.09
CA SER A 200 22.23 -15.98 -20.82
C SER A 200 21.23 -16.66 -19.89
N VAL A 201 21.71 -17.41 -18.89
CA VAL A 201 20.84 -18.05 -17.90
C VAL A 201 20.23 -17.01 -16.97
N ALA A 202 21.02 -16.04 -16.50
CA ALA A 202 20.54 -14.97 -15.62
C ALA A 202 19.44 -14.13 -16.28
N GLN A 203 19.53 -13.86 -17.59
CA GLN A 203 18.51 -13.14 -18.34
C GLN A 203 17.17 -13.89 -18.40
N LYS A 204 17.18 -15.22 -18.42
CA LYS A 204 15.95 -16.03 -18.36
C LYS A 204 15.29 -16.03 -16.98
N LEU A 205 16.09 -15.85 -15.93
CA LEU A 205 15.60 -15.81 -14.54
C LEU A 205 15.28 -14.40 -14.04
N GLU A 206 15.74 -13.36 -14.74
CA GLU A 206 15.38 -11.97 -14.46
C GLU A 206 13.85 -11.78 -14.42
N GLY A 207 13.38 -11.13 -13.37
CA GLY A 207 11.95 -10.87 -13.13
C GLY A 207 11.17 -12.03 -12.52
N GLN A 208 11.75 -13.23 -12.44
CA GLN A 208 11.06 -14.39 -11.85
C GLN A 208 10.88 -14.22 -10.33
N VAL A 209 9.80 -14.79 -9.80
CA VAL A 209 9.53 -14.82 -8.35
C VAL A 209 10.58 -15.70 -7.66
N ARG A 210 11.20 -15.16 -6.60
CA ARG A 210 12.30 -15.82 -5.87
C ARG A 210 11.86 -16.35 -4.51
N HIS A 211 11.13 -15.55 -3.75
CA HIS A 211 10.73 -15.90 -2.39
C HIS A 211 9.49 -15.12 -1.95
N PRO A 212 8.68 -15.69 -1.05
CA PRO A 212 7.63 -14.95 -0.37
C PRO A 212 8.23 -13.92 0.59
N SER A 213 7.52 -12.82 0.78
CA SER A 213 7.82 -11.74 1.71
C SER A 213 6.52 -11.15 2.22
N ILE A 214 6.60 -10.25 3.20
CA ILE A 214 5.43 -9.62 3.82
C ILE A 214 5.27 -8.21 3.24
N HIS A 215 4.06 -7.83 2.85
CA HIS A 215 3.77 -6.46 2.43
C HIS A 215 4.00 -5.53 3.61
N ALA A 216 4.80 -4.48 3.39
CA ALA A 216 5.23 -3.58 4.45
C ALA A 216 4.07 -2.78 5.08
N ALA A 217 2.95 -2.64 4.37
CA ALA A 217 1.80 -1.86 4.82
C ALA A 217 0.48 -2.65 4.84
N GLY A 218 0.37 -3.70 4.04
CA GLY A 218 -0.92 -4.26 3.63
C GLY A 218 -1.46 -5.25 4.65
N ILE A 219 -2.68 -4.99 5.12
CA ILE A 219 -3.46 -5.90 5.95
C ILE A 219 -4.77 -6.24 5.25
N VAL A 220 -5.29 -7.43 5.53
CA VAL A 220 -6.62 -7.85 5.10
C VAL A 220 -7.48 -8.13 6.33
N ILE A 221 -8.75 -7.71 6.27
CA ILE A 221 -9.73 -7.95 7.32
C ILE A 221 -10.92 -8.69 6.70
N ALA A 222 -11.25 -9.86 7.25
CA ALA A 222 -12.35 -10.69 6.77
C ALA A 222 -13.48 -10.85 7.82
N PRO A 223 -14.75 -10.93 7.38
CA PRO A 223 -15.89 -11.11 8.30
C PRO A 223 -15.99 -12.53 8.87
N LYS A 224 -15.23 -13.48 8.33
CA LYS A 224 -15.14 -14.88 8.74
C LYS A 224 -13.65 -15.29 8.69
N PRO A 225 -13.27 -16.47 9.21
CA PRO A 225 -11.89 -16.92 9.14
C PRO A 225 -11.33 -16.86 7.71
N LEU A 226 -10.13 -16.28 7.55
CA LEU A 226 -9.49 -15.99 6.27
C LEU A 226 -9.37 -17.22 5.37
N VAL A 227 -9.14 -18.39 5.97
CA VAL A 227 -9.06 -19.70 5.31
C VAL A 227 -10.34 -20.09 4.55
N LYS A 228 -11.49 -19.45 4.83
CA LYS A 228 -12.73 -19.65 4.06
C LYS A 228 -12.74 -18.92 2.72
N PHE A 229 -11.85 -17.95 2.54
CA PHE A 229 -11.76 -17.11 1.35
C PHE A 229 -10.48 -17.36 0.55
N MET A 230 -9.35 -17.61 1.23
CA MET A 230 -8.06 -17.82 0.58
C MET A 230 -7.14 -18.72 1.41
N PRO A 231 -6.17 -19.39 0.77
CA PRO A 231 -5.10 -20.06 1.50
C PRO A 231 -4.14 -19.05 2.16
N LEU A 232 -3.54 -19.47 3.27
CA LEU A 232 -2.58 -18.67 4.04
C LEU A 232 -1.17 -19.25 3.92
N TYR A 233 -0.17 -18.39 4.04
CA TYR A 233 1.24 -18.75 4.11
C TYR A 233 1.75 -18.51 5.52
N GLN A 234 2.51 -19.46 6.05
CA GLN A 234 3.21 -19.30 7.33
C GLN A 234 4.72 -19.28 7.07
N SER A 235 5.38 -18.21 7.49
CA SER A 235 6.84 -18.10 7.40
C SER A 235 7.52 -19.05 8.38
N ALA A 236 8.81 -19.34 8.19
CA ALA A 236 9.60 -20.13 9.13
C ALA A 236 9.67 -19.50 10.54
N LYS A 237 9.38 -18.20 10.67
CA LYS A 237 9.31 -17.48 11.95
C LYS A 237 7.92 -17.51 12.58
N GLY A 238 6.94 -18.13 11.92
CA GLY A 238 5.56 -18.25 12.39
C GLY A 238 4.61 -17.14 11.92
N GLU A 239 5.10 -16.15 11.17
CA GLU A 239 4.27 -15.04 10.66
C GLU A 239 3.26 -15.56 9.64
N ILE A 240 2.00 -15.17 9.78
CA ILE A 240 0.91 -15.58 8.89
C ILE A 240 0.60 -14.46 7.90
N THR A 241 0.64 -14.77 6.61
CA THR A 241 0.20 -13.88 5.54
C THR A 241 -0.85 -14.56 4.66
N THR A 242 -1.50 -13.78 3.82
CA THR A 242 -2.23 -14.32 2.66
C THR A 242 -1.28 -15.13 1.75
N GLN A 243 -1.80 -16.00 0.88
CA GLN A 243 -1.03 -16.48 -0.27
C GLN A 243 -1.28 -15.65 -1.54
N PHE A 244 -2.41 -14.93 -1.55
CA PHE A 244 -2.75 -14.04 -2.64
C PHE A 244 -2.10 -12.68 -2.45
N PRO A 245 -1.41 -12.14 -3.48
CA PRO A 245 -0.94 -10.76 -3.45
C PRO A 245 -2.13 -9.80 -3.44
N MET A 246 -1.82 -8.53 -3.16
CA MET A 246 -2.80 -7.46 -2.94
C MET A 246 -3.88 -7.35 -4.02
N GLN A 247 -3.50 -7.47 -5.30
CA GLN A 247 -4.43 -7.37 -6.43
C GLN A 247 -5.45 -8.52 -6.45
N ASP A 248 -5.02 -9.72 -6.08
CA ASP A 248 -5.85 -10.92 -6.08
C ASP A 248 -6.83 -10.90 -4.89
N ILE A 249 -6.41 -10.33 -3.75
CA ILE A 249 -7.28 -10.09 -2.58
C ILE A 249 -8.42 -9.13 -2.95
N GLU A 250 -8.09 -8.06 -3.68
CA GLU A 250 -9.08 -7.10 -4.17
C GLU A 250 -10.07 -7.77 -5.12
N ALA A 251 -9.58 -8.63 -6.03
CA ALA A 251 -10.41 -9.34 -7.00
C ALA A 251 -11.42 -10.31 -6.34
N ILE A 252 -11.09 -10.88 -5.18
CA ILE A 252 -12.02 -11.73 -4.41
C ILE A 252 -12.92 -10.93 -3.45
N GLY A 253 -12.86 -9.60 -3.51
CA GLY A 253 -13.76 -8.70 -2.80
C GLY A 253 -13.50 -8.57 -1.30
N LEU A 254 -12.28 -8.89 -0.84
CA LEU A 254 -11.91 -8.69 0.55
C LEU A 254 -11.33 -7.30 0.78
N LEU A 255 -11.62 -6.77 1.97
CA LEU A 255 -11.16 -5.46 2.35
C LEU A 255 -9.66 -5.47 2.63
N LYS A 256 -8.91 -4.69 1.85
CA LYS A 256 -7.51 -4.37 2.10
C LYS A 256 -7.39 -3.02 2.79
N MET A 257 -6.37 -2.86 3.62
CA MET A 257 -5.95 -1.56 4.13
C MET A 257 -4.43 -1.47 4.13
N ASP A 258 -3.89 -0.35 3.67
CA ASP A 258 -2.47 -0.06 3.77
C ASP A 258 -2.19 0.79 5.00
N LEU A 259 -1.53 0.19 6.00
CA LEU A 259 -0.97 0.86 7.16
C LEU A 259 0.44 1.36 6.82
N LEU A 260 0.54 2.47 6.10
CA LEU A 260 1.83 2.98 5.65
C LEU A 260 2.58 3.68 6.77
N GLY A 261 3.84 3.30 6.97
CA GLY A 261 4.73 3.90 7.97
C GLY A 261 5.49 5.09 7.40
N LEU A 262 4.92 6.30 7.44
CA LEU A 262 5.63 7.51 7.01
C LEU A 262 6.59 7.99 8.10
N ARG A 263 7.87 8.11 7.76
CA ARG A 263 8.91 8.64 8.66
C ARG A 263 8.69 10.10 9.04
N ASN A 264 8.08 10.89 8.15
CA ASN A 264 7.86 12.31 8.39
C ASN A 264 6.86 12.56 9.54
N LEU A 265 5.89 11.66 9.72
CA LEU A 265 4.94 11.71 10.85
C LEU A 265 5.59 11.37 12.19
N THR A 266 6.78 10.76 12.18
CA THR A 266 7.54 10.45 13.40
C THR A 266 8.34 11.65 13.91
N VAL A 267 8.51 12.69 13.09
CA VAL A 267 9.29 13.89 13.44
C VAL A 267 8.42 14.97 14.10
N ILE A 268 7.12 14.98 13.77
CA ILE A 268 6.09 15.85 14.36
C ILE A 268 5.72 15.31 15.73
#